data_AF-A0A7K4FSL6-F1
#
_entry.id   AF-A0A7K4FSL6-F1
#
_cell.length_a   1.000
_cell.length_b   1.000
_cell.length_c   1.000
_cell.angle_alpha   90.00
_cell.angle_beta   90.00
_cell.angle_gamma   90.00
#
_symmetry.space_group_name_H-M   'P 1'
#
loop_
_entity.id
_entity.type
_entity.pdbx_description
1 polymer ?
#
loop_
_entity_poly.entity_id
_entity_poly.type
_entity_poly.pdbx_seq_one_letter_code
_entity_poly.pdbx_strand_id
1 'polypeptide(L)'
;MMVEDPEIDVLFTDKKVLVLMDFRDRDLKTTDLLIRADSSYLYVYDPHSNSVVKVIQFPKRVDFSSLQVTEKNGIISVTLLKYT
;
A
#
# COMPACT_ATOMS: atom_id res chain seq x y z
N MET A 1 5.00 -18.68 -14.44
CA MET A 1 4.07 -18.62 -13.29
C MET A 1 3.49 -17.22 -13.31
N MET A 2 2.17 -17.06 -13.44
CA MET A 2 1.58 -15.72 -13.33
C MET A 2 1.71 -15.32 -11.88
N VAL A 3 2.42 -14.21 -11.61
CA VAL A 3 2.42 -13.62 -10.28
C VAL A 3 1.01 -13.04 -10.12
N GLU A 4 0.21 -13.64 -9.24
CA GLU A 4 -1.12 -13.11 -8.95
C GLU A 4 -1.00 -11.70 -8.39
N ASP A 5 -2.08 -10.94 -8.32
CA ASP A 5 -2.07 -9.59 -7.72
C ASP A 5 -2.23 -9.70 -6.20
N PRO A 6 -1.54 -8.90 -5.36
CA PRO A 6 -1.69 -9.00 -3.90
C PRO A 6 -3.12 -8.72 -3.48
N GLU A 7 -3.60 -9.41 -2.44
CA GLU A 7 -4.90 -9.13 -1.83
C GLU A 7 -4.84 -7.79 -1.12
N ILE A 8 -5.84 -6.93 -1.39
CA ILE A 8 -5.90 -5.57 -0.87
C ILE A 8 -7.28 -5.31 -0.28
N ASP A 9 -7.30 -4.85 0.96
CA ASP A 9 -8.49 -4.29 1.59
C ASP A 9 -8.32 -2.78 1.80
N VAL A 10 -9.32 -2.00 1.40
CA VAL A 10 -9.35 -0.55 1.59
C VAL A 10 -10.54 -0.17 2.46
N LEU A 11 -10.25 0.32 3.66
CA LEU A 11 -11.22 0.69 4.67
C LEU A 11 -11.28 2.22 4.82
N PHE A 12 -12.43 2.79 4.49
CA PHE A 12 -12.69 4.21 4.68
C PHE A 12 -13.42 4.45 6.00
N THR A 13 -12.80 5.19 6.92
CA THR A 13 -13.44 5.67 8.17
C THR A 13 -13.60 7.18 8.13
N ASP A 14 -14.33 7.80 9.04
CA ASP A 14 -14.62 9.25 8.96
C ASP A 14 -13.37 10.13 8.84
N LYS A 15 -12.27 9.78 9.52
CA LYS A 15 -11.05 10.59 9.59
C LYS A 15 -9.86 10.04 8.80
N LYS A 16 -9.86 8.74 8.50
CA LYS A 16 -8.70 8.07 7.89
C LYS A 16 -9.10 7.02 6.88
N VAL A 17 -8.15 6.69 6.02
CA VAL A 17 -8.17 5.54 5.14
C VAL A 17 -7.10 4.56 5.62
N LEU A 18 -7.49 3.30 5.79
CA LEU A 18 -6.59 2.20 6.10
C LEU A 18 -6.55 1.29 4.88
N VAL A 19 -5.36 0.99 4.40
CA VAL A 19 -5.11 -0.01 3.36
C VAL A 19 -4.34 -1.16 4.00
N LEU A 20 -4.85 -2.37 3.83
CA LEU A 20 -4.18 -3.60 4.24
C LEU A 20 -3.79 -4.36 2.98
N MET A 21 -2.54 -4.79 2.92
CA MET A 21 -1.98 -5.47 1.75
C MET A 21 -1.30 -6.75 2.20
N ASP A 22 -1.78 -7.88 1.70
CA ASP A 22 -1.24 -9.19 2.04
C ASP A 22 -0.24 -9.67 0.98
N PHE A 23 0.99 -9.90 1.41
CA PHE A 23 2.07 -10.42 0.58
C PHE A 23 2.59 -11.78 1.08
N ARG A 24 1.91 -12.44 2.02
CA ARG A 24 2.41 -13.69 2.65
C ARG A 24 2.59 -14.84 1.67
N ASP A 25 1.75 -14.92 0.64
CA ASP A 25 1.83 -15.96 -0.40
C ASP A 25 2.78 -15.59 -1.53
N ARG A 26 3.70 -14.65 -1.30
CA ARG A 26 4.66 -14.16 -2.29
C ARG A 26 6.08 -14.32 -1.82
N ASP A 27 6.95 -14.61 -2.79
CA ASP A 27 8.39 -14.59 -2.60
C ASP A 27 8.91 -13.14 -2.66
N LEU A 28 8.47 -12.31 -1.70
CA LEU A 28 8.87 -10.92 -1.56
C LEU A 28 9.31 -10.64 -0.13
N LYS A 29 10.43 -9.93 0.01
CA LYS A 29 10.87 -9.42 1.31
C LYS A 29 10.14 -8.11 1.61
N THR A 30 8.98 -8.23 2.28
CA THR A 30 8.08 -7.09 2.57
C THR A 30 8.73 -5.93 3.31
N THR A 31 9.74 -6.22 4.15
CA THR A 31 10.52 -5.20 4.87
C THR A 31 11.32 -4.28 3.95
N ASP A 32 11.56 -4.69 2.70
CA ASP A 32 12.37 -3.95 1.74
C ASP A 32 11.50 -3.23 0.70
N LEU A 33 10.18 -3.46 0.71
CA LEU A 33 9.24 -2.79 -0.19
C LEU A 33 9.13 -1.31 0.15
N LEU A 34 9.17 -0.47 -0.87
CA LEU A 34 8.97 0.96 -0.75
C LEU A 34 7.52 1.31 -1.04
N ILE A 35 6.89 1.97 -0.07
CA ILE A 35 5.55 2.55 -0.24
C ILE A 35 5.70 4.02 -0.60
N ARG A 36 5.21 4.39 -1.77
CA ARG A 36 5.18 5.77 -2.26
C ARG A 36 3.76 6.17 -2.58
N ALA A 37 3.45 7.44 -2.48
CA ALA A 37 2.16 7.94 -2.90
C ALA A 37 2.29 9.30 -3.60
N ASP A 38 1.38 9.54 -4.53
CA ASP A 38 1.21 10.81 -5.23
C ASP A 38 -0.24 11.31 -5.07
N SER A 39 -0.61 12.36 -5.81
CA SER A 39 -1.93 13.00 -5.77
C SER A 39 -3.17 12.09 -5.82
N SER A 40 -3.09 10.85 -6.29
CA SER A 40 -4.24 9.92 -6.33
C SER A 40 -3.88 8.45 -6.19
N TYR A 41 -2.60 8.10 -6.17
CA TYR A 41 -2.16 6.72 -6.19
C TYR A 41 -1.20 6.41 -5.04
N LEU A 42 -1.27 5.18 -4.57
CA LEU A 42 -0.23 4.54 -3.77
C LEU A 42 0.41 3.43 -4.58
N TYR A 43 1.74 3.40 -4.53
CA TYR A 43 2.59 2.47 -5.23
C TYR A 43 3.35 1.63 -4.22
N VAL A 44 3.36 0.33 -4.46
CA VAL A 44 4.24 -0.62 -3.79
C VAL A 44 5.35 -0.97 -4.78
N TYR A 45 6.58 -0.63 -4.44
CA TYR A 45 7.74 -0.80 -5.30
C TYR A 45 8.75 -1.74 -4.65
N ASP A 46 9.20 -2.74 -5.39
CA ASP A 46 10.29 -3.61 -4.99
C ASP A 46 11.61 -3.11 -5.59
N PRO A 47 12.54 -2.59 -4.77
CA PRO A 47 13.83 -2.12 -5.24
C PRO A 47 14.75 -3.24 -5.75
N HIS A 48 14.56 -4.49 -5.33
CA HIS A 48 15.44 -5.60 -5.71
C HIS A 48 15.19 -6.04 -7.14
N SER A 49 13.92 -6.16 -7.53
CA SER A 49 13.52 -6.48 -8.90
C SER A 49 13.34 -5.25 -9.80
N ASN A 50 13.48 -4.03 -9.25
CA ASN A 50 13.23 -2.77 -9.94
C ASN A 50 11.82 -2.74 -10.58
N SER A 51 10.81 -3.16 -9.82
CA SER A 51 9.45 -3.34 -10.33
C SER A 51 8.38 -2.75 -9.41
N VAL A 52 7.28 -2.30 -10.02
CA VAL A 52 6.07 -1.90 -9.28
C VAL A 52 5.26 -3.16 -9.03
N VAL A 53 5.11 -3.52 -7.76
CA VAL A 53 4.37 -4.70 -7.30
C VAL A 53 2.87 -4.45 -7.29
N LYS A 54 2.46 -3.23 -6.92
CA LYS A 54 1.04 -2.87 -6.85
C LYS A 54 0.83 -1.37 -7.02
N VAL A 55 -0.29 -1.01 -7.64
CA VAL A 55 -0.82 0.35 -7.69
C VAL A 55 -2.23 0.34 -7.13
N ILE A 56 -2.52 1.28 -6.23
CA ILE A 56 -3.82 1.46 -5.59
C ILE A 56 -4.29 2.88 -5.87
N GLN A 57 -5.43 3.02 -6.54
CA GLN A 57 -6.05 4.32 -6.79
C GLN A 57 -7.02 4.68 -5.67
N PHE A 58 -6.93 5.92 -5.15
CA PHE A 58 -7.88 6.42 -4.18
C PHE A 58 -8.99 7.22 -4.89
N PRO A 59 -10.28 6.88 -4.65
CA PRO A 59 -11.41 7.58 -5.27
C PRO A 59 -11.71 8.94 -4.64
N LYS A 60 -11.03 9.31 -3.55
CA LYS A 60 -11.27 10.54 -2.78
C LYS A 60 -9.94 11.21 -2.44
N ARG A 61 -9.98 12.53 -2.23
CA ARG A 61 -8.82 13.30 -1.75
C ARG A 61 -8.42 12.79 -0.35
N VAL A 62 -7.24 12.17 -0.28
CA VAL A 62 -6.57 11.78 0.96
C VAL A 62 -5.30 12.61 1.12
N ASP A 63 -4.92 12.91 2.35
CA ASP A 63 -3.70 13.65 2.63
C ASP A 63 -2.50 12.70 2.58
N PHE A 64 -1.84 12.64 1.43
CA PHE A 64 -0.66 11.80 1.23
C PHE A 64 0.55 12.22 2.05
N SER A 65 0.58 13.44 2.59
CA SER A 65 1.65 13.85 3.52
C SER A 65 1.53 13.18 4.89
N SER A 66 0.34 12.67 5.22
CA SER A 66 0.05 11.94 6.46
C SER A 66 0.32 10.43 6.39
N LEU A 67 0.96 9.96 5.31
CA LEU A 67 1.25 8.55 5.06
C LEU A 67 2.03 7.92 6.24
N GLN A 68 1.43 6.91 6.85
CA GLN A 68 2.08 6.05 7.83
C GLN A 68 2.06 4.61 7.33
N VAL A 69 3.20 3.93 7.45
CA VAL A 69 3.39 2.56 6.97
C VAL A 69 3.84 1.70 8.13
N THR A 70 3.28 0.50 8.24
CA THR A 70 3.71 -0.52 9.20
C THR A 70 3.74 -1.86 8.48
N GLU A 71 4.79 -2.64 8.70
CA GLU A 71 4.90 -4.01 8.21
C GLU A 71 4.84 -4.96 9.42
N LYS A 72 4.10 -6.05 9.29
CA LYS A 72 4.11 -7.13 10.26
C LYS A 72 3.74 -8.45 9.60
N ASN A 73 4.65 -9.43 9.66
CA ASN A 73 4.43 -10.81 9.20
C ASN A 73 3.94 -10.90 7.75
N GLY A 74 4.53 -10.13 6.83
CA GLY A 74 4.16 -10.16 5.42
C GLY A 74 2.92 -9.32 5.06
N ILE A 75 2.32 -8.64 6.04
CA ILE A 75 1.20 -7.73 5.85
C ILE A 75 1.70 -6.29 5.98
N ILE A 76 1.46 -5.47 4.96
CA ILE A 76 1.74 -4.04 4.99
C ILE A 76 0.44 -3.30 5.26
N SER A 77 0.43 -2.51 6.33
CA SER A 77 -0.64 -1.60 6.70
C SER A 77 -0.23 -0.17 6.35
N VAL A 78 -1.08 0.51 5.59
CA VAL A 78 -0.92 1.93 5.28
C VAL A 78 -2.08 2.71 5.87
N THR A 79 -1.78 3.75 6.64
CA THR A 79 -2.78 4.70 7.15
C THR A 79 -2.55 6.07 6.55
N LEU A 80 -3.63 6.69 6.09
CA LEU A 80 -3.69 8.05 5.55
C LEU A 80 -4.84 8.81 6.20
N LEU A 81 -4.67 10.10 6.48
CA LEU A 81 -5.77 10.98 6.87
C LEU A 81 -6.59 11.38 5.65
N LYS A 82 -7.88 11.63 5.86
CA LYS A 82 -8.73 12.26 4.85
C LYS A 82 -8.56 13.77 4.93
N TYR A 83 -8.60 14.47 3.81
CA TYR A 83 -8.83 15.91 3.86
C TYR A 83 -10.23 16.16 4.44
N THR A 84 -10.29 16.99 5.48
CA THR A 84 -11.52 17.57 6.02
C THR A 84 -12.11 18.60 5.07
#